data_AF-A0A8J9YMK4-F1
#
_entry.id   AF-A0A8J9YMK4-F1
#
_cell.length_a   1.000
_cell.length_b   1.000
_cell.length_c   1.000
_cell.angle_alpha   90.00
_cell.angle_beta   90.00
_cell.angle_gamma   90.00
#
_symmetry.space_group_name_H-M   'P 1'
#
loop_
_entity.id
_entity.type
_entity.pdbx_description
1 polymer ?
#
loop_
_entity_poly.entity_id
_entity_poly.type
_entity_poly.pdbx_seq_one_letter_code
_entity_poly.pdbx_strand_id
1 'polypeptide(L)'
;MAKNIGKKKRSTPENINMNVTFSMFSEECKRRKMTTGMILNYSGNHQFTLNDFSVFNLMLLFVNQEVDHYYEKFNLYSQEIITSDVIVKIAEETKEQANSKHWHSMRQGRVTGSRIYEYIHCKTQNGALVQSILGGYKVPETLAIRRGKLLEKEVLKELEKDLSY
;
A
#
# COMPACT_ATOMS: atom_id res chain seq x y z
N MET A 1 17.03 10.59 -14.12
CA MET A 1 18.12 9.60 -13.93
C MET A 1 18.64 9.70 -12.51
N ALA A 2 18.19 8.85 -11.60
CA ALA A 2 18.83 8.72 -10.28
C ALA A 2 19.96 7.69 -10.39
N LYS A 3 21.15 8.12 -10.84
CA LYS A 3 22.37 7.31 -10.75
C LYS A 3 23.01 7.59 -9.39
N ASN A 4 23.26 6.52 -8.64
CA ASN A 4 23.89 6.46 -7.31
C ASN A 4 22.97 6.71 -6.09
N ILE A 5 22.21 5.68 -5.73
CA ILE A 5 21.94 5.39 -4.31
C ILE A 5 23.13 4.55 -3.84
N GLY A 6 23.87 5.04 -2.86
CA GLY A 6 25.29 4.74 -2.65
C GLY A 6 25.68 3.26 -2.44
N LYS A 7 26.87 2.93 -2.95
CA LYS A 7 27.65 1.71 -2.64
C LYS A 7 28.20 1.73 -1.20
N LYS A 8 27.34 1.87 -0.19
CA LYS A 8 27.72 1.56 1.19
C LYS A 8 26.98 0.31 1.58
N LYS A 9 27.72 -0.79 1.72
CA LYS A 9 27.29 -1.99 2.46
C LYS A 9 26.74 -1.46 3.79
N ARG A 10 25.41 -1.42 3.94
CA ARG A 10 24.82 -1.12 5.24
C ARG A 10 25.23 -2.29 6.12
N SER A 11 26.17 -2.08 7.02
CA SER A 11 26.35 -2.96 8.16
C SER A 11 25.04 -2.85 8.95
N THR A 12 24.08 -3.73 8.66
CA THR A 12 22.94 -3.94 9.52
C THR A 12 23.53 -4.39 10.86
N PRO A 13 23.35 -3.63 11.95
CA PRO A 13 23.63 -4.17 13.27
C PRO A 13 22.86 -5.49 13.37
N GLU A 14 23.54 -6.57 13.76
CA GLU A 14 23.01 -7.95 13.78
C GLU A 14 21.78 -8.13 14.70
N ASN A 15 21.21 -7.06 15.25
CA ASN A 15 20.09 -7.13 16.18
C ASN A 15 19.20 -5.87 16.19
N ILE A 16 18.87 -5.28 15.03
CA ILE A 16 17.78 -4.30 14.99
C ILE A 16 16.45 -5.05 15.13
N ASN A 17 15.89 -5.07 16.34
CA ASN A 17 14.52 -5.48 16.55
C ASN A 17 13.60 -4.42 15.92
N MET A 18 13.08 -4.71 14.72
CA MET A 18 12.19 -3.81 13.98
C MET A 18 10.94 -3.45 14.79
N ASN A 19 10.42 -4.37 15.63
CA ASN A 19 9.24 -4.09 16.45
C ASN A 19 9.52 -3.02 17.50
N VAL A 20 10.71 -3.05 18.13
CA VAL A 20 11.16 -2.03 19.09
C VAL A 20 11.42 -0.69 18.39
N THR A 21 11.95 -0.72 17.17
CA THR A 21 12.23 0.50 16.40
C THR A 21 10.93 1.19 15.96
N PHE A 22 9.91 0.43 15.56
CA PHE A 22 8.60 0.96 15.18
C PHE A 22 7.79 1.49 16.36
N SER A 23 7.88 0.88 17.55
CA SER A 23 7.21 1.40 18.74
C SER A 23 7.78 2.76 19.13
N MET A 24 9.11 2.89 19.17
CA MET A 24 9.78 4.17 19.42
C MET A 24 9.43 5.23 18.38
N PHE A 25 9.39 4.86 17.09
CA PHE A 25 8.95 5.77 16.02
C PHE A 25 7.50 6.22 16.22
N SER A 26 6.60 5.30 16.55
CA SER A 26 5.18 5.59 16.76
C SER A 26 4.95 6.50 17.96
N GLU A 27 5.67 6.29 19.06
CA GLU A 27 5.64 7.15 20.25
C GLU A 27 6.14 8.57 19.95
N GLU A 28 7.25 8.68 19.22
CA GLU A 28 7.80 9.97 18.83
C GLU A 28 6.86 10.75 17.90
N CYS A 29 6.19 10.07 16.98
CA CYS A 29 5.15 10.68 16.15
C CYS A 29 3.95 11.15 16.96
N LYS A 30 3.49 10.38 17.97
CA LYS A 30 2.43 10.81 18.90
C LYS A 30 2.86 12.05 19.68
N ARG A 31 4.08 12.06 20.24
CA ARG A 31 4.64 13.19 20.99
C ARG A 31 4.67 14.47 20.16
N ARG A 32 5.01 14.37 18.88
CA ARG A 32 5.03 15.49 17.93
C ARG A 32 3.68 15.84 17.32
N LYS A 33 2.59 15.15 17.71
CA LYS A 33 1.24 15.31 17.14
C LYS A 33 1.21 15.12 15.62
N MET A 34 2.04 14.22 15.10
CA MET A 34 2.03 13.86 13.69
C MET A 34 0.81 12.98 13.39
N THR A 35 -0.06 13.46 12.51
CA THR A 35 -1.33 12.79 12.15
C THR A 35 -1.29 12.15 10.77
N THR A 36 -0.28 12.46 9.96
CA THR A 36 -0.15 12.02 8.56
C THR A 36 1.31 11.76 8.20
N GLY A 37 1.52 10.83 7.27
CA GLY A 37 2.83 10.48 6.74
C GLY A 37 2.80 9.07 6.15
N MET A 38 3.63 8.80 5.15
CA MET A 38 3.64 7.49 4.46
C MET A 38 3.81 6.33 5.44
N ILE A 39 4.82 6.42 6.31
CA ILE A 39 5.11 5.40 7.33
C ILE A 39 3.98 5.34 8.36
N LEU A 40 3.41 6.47 8.78
CA LEU A 40 2.30 6.51 9.76
C LEU A 40 0.99 5.96 9.22
N ASN A 41 0.68 6.20 7.94
CA ASN A 41 -0.50 5.66 7.29
C ASN A 41 -0.35 4.17 6.98
N TYR A 42 0.89 3.73 6.77
CA TYR A 42 1.27 2.32 6.65
C TYR A 42 1.32 1.60 8.00
N SER A 43 1.77 2.24 9.09
CA SER A 43 1.94 1.62 10.41
C SER A 43 0.73 1.79 11.34
N GLY A 44 -0.07 2.86 11.14
CA GLY A 44 -1.20 3.20 11.99
C GLY A 44 -2.52 2.54 11.60
N ASN A 45 -2.61 2.00 10.38
CA ASN A 45 -3.78 1.24 9.91
C ASN A 45 -3.54 -0.28 9.91
N HIS A 46 -2.30 -0.72 10.15
CA HIS A 46 -1.87 -2.09 9.95
C HIS A 46 -1.08 -2.56 11.18
N GLN A 47 -1.52 -3.64 11.81
CA GLN A 47 -0.54 -4.50 12.47
C GLN A 47 0.39 -4.96 11.36
N PHE A 48 1.71 -4.76 11.50
CA PHE A 48 2.70 -5.29 10.58
C PHE A 48 2.56 -6.82 10.51
N THR A 49 1.72 -7.30 9.61
CA THR A 49 1.76 -8.68 9.16
C THR A 49 2.81 -8.72 8.08
N LEU A 50 4.01 -9.17 8.44
CA LEU A 50 5.13 -9.42 7.52
C LEU A 50 4.80 -10.42 6.39
N ASN A 51 3.59 -10.97 6.39
CA ASN A 51 3.11 -11.99 5.48
C ASN A 51 2.14 -11.45 4.40
N ASP A 52 1.98 -10.13 4.28
CA ASP A 52 1.15 -9.55 3.21
C ASP A 52 1.97 -9.15 1.98
N PHE A 53 1.30 -9.00 0.84
CA PHE A 53 1.91 -8.66 -0.45
C PHE A 53 1.83 -7.16 -0.78
N SER A 54 1.79 -6.31 0.25
CA SER A 54 1.87 -4.86 0.05
C SER A 54 3.20 -4.48 -0.58
N VAL A 55 3.23 -3.36 -1.31
CA VAL A 55 4.47 -2.89 -1.96
C VAL A 55 5.60 -2.68 -0.95
N PHE A 56 5.26 -2.25 0.27
CA PHE A 56 6.24 -2.04 1.33
C PHE A 56 6.82 -3.34 1.88
N ASN A 57 5.99 -4.38 2.09
CA ASN A 57 6.50 -5.69 2.51
C ASN A 57 7.32 -6.37 1.41
N LEU A 58 6.88 -6.29 0.15
CA LEU A 58 7.67 -6.76 -1.00
C LEU A 58 9.02 -6.04 -1.08
N MET A 59 9.04 -4.72 -0.91
CA MET A 59 10.28 -3.94 -0.84
C MET A 59 11.15 -4.36 0.34
N LEU A 60 10.56 -4.56 1.53
CA LEU A 60 11.28 -4.98 2.72
C LEU A 60 11.94 -6.35 2.53
N LEU A 61 11.20 -7.32 1.99
CA LEU A 61 11.74 -8.65 1.70
C LEU A 61 12.84 -8.60 0.63
N PHE A 62 12.66 -7.76 -0.40
CA PHE A 62 13.64 -7.57 -1.47
C PHE A 62 14.94 -6.93 -0.99
N VAL A 63 14.88 -5.89 -0.13
CA VAL A 63 16.11 -5.24 0.38
C VAL A 63 16.91 -6.11 1.33
N ASN A 64 16.30 -7.17 1.89
CA ASN A 64 17.00 -8.17 2.69
C ASN A 64 17.64 -9.28 1.84
N GLN A 65 17.41 -9.32 0.53
CA GLN A 65 18.12 -10.23 -0.38
C GLN A 65 19.54 -9.75 -0.63
N GLU A 66 20.49 -10.68 -0.77
CA GLU A 66 21.87 -10.42 -1.16
C GLU A 66 22.00 -10.20 -2.68
N VAL A 67 21.27 -9.22 -3.21
CA VAL A 67 21.27 -8.85 -4.63
C VAL A 67 21.44 -7.34 -4.80
N ASP A 68 21.82 -6.91 -6.00
CA ASP A 68 21.82 -5.48 -6.33
C ASP A 68 20.39 -4.91 -6.29
N HIS A 69 20.20 -3.83 -5.52
CA HIS A 69 18.89 -3.21 -5.32
C HIS A 69 18.62 -2.11 -6.35
N TYR A 70 17.89 -2.45 -7.41
CA TYR A 70 17.40 -1.52 -8.41
C TYR A 70 16.05 -1.95 -8.99
N TYR A 71 15.36 -1.05 -9.69
CA TYR A 71 13.96 -1.21 -10.08
C TYR A 71 13.70 -2.51 -10.86
N GLU A 72 14.52 -2.82 -11.85
CA GLU A 72 14.31 -3.97 -12.72
C GLU A 72 14.41 -5.29 -11.93
N LYS A 73 15.32 -5.38 -10.95
CA LYS A 73 15.41 -6.55 -10.05
C LYS A 73 14.23 -6.64 -9.09
N PHE A 74 13.78 -5.50 -8.56
CA PHE A 74 12.58 -5.47 -7.74
C PHE A 74 11.35 -5.91 -8.54
N ASN A 75 11.22 -5.45 -9.78
CA ASN A 75 10.11 -5.82 -10.66
C ASN A 75 10.10 -7.33 -10.93
N LEU A 76 11.25 -7.92 -11.29
CA LEU A 76 11.38 -9.37 -11.47
C LEU A 76 11.03 -10.14 -10.19
N TYR A 77 11.61 -9.75 -9.05
CA TYR A 77 11.29 -10.32 -7.75
C TYR A 77 9.78 -10.27 -7.44
N SER A 78 9.14 -9.13 -7.68
CA SER A 78 7.71 -8.98 -7.42
C SER A 78 6.85 -9.88 -8.31
N GLN A 79 7.27 -10.14 -9.55
CA GLN A 79 6.58 -11.04 -10.47
C GLN A 79 6.73 -12.51 -10.08
N GLU A 80 7.88 -12.89 -9.54
CA GLU A 80 8.11 -14.25 -9.02
C GLU A 80 7.24 -14.52 -7.77
N ILE A 81 7.06 -13.51 -6.92
CA ILE A 81 6.31 -13.63 -5.66
C ILE A 81 4.79 -13.51 -5.86
N ILE A 82 4.33 -12.60 -6.73
CA ILE A 82 2.90 -12.36 -6.97
C ILE A 82 2.42 -13.30 -8.09
N THR A 83 2.20 -14.56 -7.74
CA THR A 83 1.64 -15.56 -8.66
C THR A 83 0.13 -15.40 -8.83
N SER A 84 -0.46 -16.08 -9.82
CA SER A 84 -1.92 -16.10 -10.02
C SER A 84 -2.66 -16.59 -8.78
N ASP A 85 -2.16 -17.62 -8.11
CA ASP A 85 -2.79 -18.16 -6.88
C ASP A 85 -2.77 -17.13 -5.75
N VAL A 86 -1.67 -16.40 -5.62
CA VAL A 86 -1.55 -15.28 -4.66
C VAL A 86 -2.57 -14.18 -4.99
N ILE A 87 -2.74 -13.84 -6.26
CA ILE A 87 -3.73 -12.84 -6.70
C ILE A 87 -5.15 -13.28 -6.34
N VAL A 88 -5.51 -14.54 -6.62
CA VAL A 88 -6.84 -15.09 -6.28
C VAL A 88 -7.06 -15.06 -4.77
N LYS A 89 -6.06 -15.46 -3.98
CA LYS A 89 -6.14 -15.42 -2.52
C LYS A 89 -6.35 -14.00 -1.99
N ILE A 90 -5.58 -13.03 -2.48
CA ILE A 90 -5.73 -11.62 -2.10
C ILE A 90 -7.13 -11.12 -2.48
N ALA A 91 -7.65 -11.48 -3.65
CA ALA A 91 -8.99 -11.08 -4.07
C ALA A 91 -10.07 -11.57 -3.10
N GLU A 92 -9.97 -12.82 -2.62
CA GLU A 92 -10.92 -13.36 -1.64
C GLU A 92 -10.75 -12.69 -0.26
N GLU A 93 -9.51 -12.54 0.23
CA GLU A 93 -9.22 -11.90 1.53
C GLU A 93 -9.60 -10.41 1.59
N THR A 94 -9.80 -9.79 0.42
CA THR A 94 -10.13 -8.37 0.30
C THR A 94 -11.53 -8.09 -0.23
N LYS A 95 -12.38 -9.13 -0.31
CA LYS A 95 -13.76 -9.05 -0.80
C LYS A 95 -14.64 -8.02 -0.08
N GLU A 96 -14.38 -7.78 1.21
CA GLU A 96 -15.08 -6.75 2.00
C GLU A 96 -14.60 -5.31 1.74
N GLN A 97 -13.70 -5.14 0.77
CA GLN A 97 -13.22 -3.84 0.27
C GLN A 97 -12.78 -2.90 1.41
N ALA A 98 -13.43 -1.74 1.54
CA ALA A 98 -13.09 -0.70 2.51
C ALA A 98 -13.19 -1.12 3.98
N ASN A 99 -13.91 -2.22 4.27
CA ASN A 99 -13.97 -2.79 5.63
C ASN A 99 -12.81 -3.74 5.93
N SER A 100 -12.07 -4.20 4.91
CA SER A 100 -10.87 -5.03 5.08
C SER A 100 -9.63 -4.18 5.27
N LYS A 101 -8.91 -4.38 6.39
CA LYS A 101 -7.59 -3.75 6.61
C LYS A 101 -6.58 -4.20 5.55
N HIS A 102 -6.66 -5.46 5.13
CA HIS A 102 -5.79 -6.02 4.11
C HIS A 102 -5.99 -5.33 2.75
N TRP A 103 -7.23 -4.98 2.38
CA TRP A 103 -7.52 -4.21 1.17
C TRP A 103 -6.81 -2.85 1.14
N HIS A 104 -6.79 -2.13 2.28
CA HIS A 104 -6.05 -0.87 2.38
C HIS A 104 -4.55 -1.07 2.22
N SER A 105 -3.99 -2.15 2.79
CA SER A 105 -2.56 -2.51 2.64
C SER A 105 -2.19 -2.74 1.19
N MET A 106 -2.98 -3.57 0.51
CA MET A 106 -2.71 -3.98 -0.86
C MET A 106 -2.80 -2.83 -1.86
N ARG A 107 -3.62 -1.81 -1.58
CA ARG A 107 -3.78 -0.63 -2.44
C ARG A 107 -2.67 0.40 -2.25
N GLN A 108 -2.07 0.48 -1.06
CA GLN A 108 -1.03 1.46 -0.79
C GLN A 108 0.23 1.15 -1.62
N GLY A 109 0.76 2.17 -2.28
CA GLY A 109 1.89 2.06 -3.20
C GLY A 109 1.52 1.54 -4.60
N ARG A 110 0.24 1.22 -4.88
CA ARG A 110 -0.21 0.73 -6.19
C ARG A 110 -1.09 1.74 -6.91
N VAL A 111 -0.98 1.82 -8.23
CA VAL A 111 -1.95 2.54 -9.07
C VAL A 111 -3.25 1.75 -9.07
N THR A 112 -4.34 2.38 -8.63
CA THR A 112 -5.67 1.74 -8.54
C THR A 112 -6.58 2.25 -9.66
N GLY A 113 -7.67 1.53 -9.94
CA GLY A 113 -8.62 1.91 -11.00
C GLY A 113 -9.14 3.35 -10.88
N SER A 114 -9.39 3.84 -9.66
CA SER A 114 -9.84 5.22 -9.44
C SER A 114 -8.75 6.29 -9.66
N ARG A 115 -7.49 5.90 -9.88
CA ARG A 115 -6.33 6.78 -10.07
C ARG A 115 -5.64 6.61 -11.41
N ILE A 116 -6.03 5.63 -12.22
CA ILE A 116 -5.34 5.31 -13.48
C ILE A 116 -5.38 6.47 -14.48
N TYR A 117 -6.52 7.15 -14.58
CA TYR A 117 -6.68 8.31 -15.45
C TYR A 117 -5.72 9.44 -15.05
N GLU A 118 -5.68 9.78 -13.76
CA GLU A 118 -4.76 10.79 -13.22
C GLU A 118 -3.30 10.41 -13.46
N TYR A 119 -2.95 9.14 -13.27
CA TYR A 119 -1.59 8.62 -13.47
C TYR A 119 -1.12 8.78 -14.93
N ILE A 120 -1.97 8.44 -15.91
CA ILE A 120 -1.63 8.53 -17.34
C ILE A 120 -1.39 9.99 -17.76
N HIS A 121 -2.11 10.95 -17.17
CA HIS A 121 -2.06 12.36 -17.58
C HIS A 121 -1.10 13.21 -16.72
N CYS A 122 -0.65 12.71 -15.58
CA CYS A 122 0.25 13.45 -14.69
C CYS A 122 1.68 13.45 -15.23
N LYS A 123 2.21 14.64 -15.54
CA LYS A 123 3.61 14.82 -15.95
C LYS A 123 4.56 15.06 -14.78
N THR A 124 4.02 15.23 -13.57
CA THR A 124 4.80 15.58 -12.38
C THR A 124 5.35 14.32 -11.71
N GLN A 125 6.66 14.12 -11.78
CA GLN A 125 7.32 12.92 -11.25
C GLN A 125 7.24 12.80 -9.72
N ASN A 126 7.38 13.91 -8.98
CA ASN A 126 7.37 13.94 -7.51
C ASN A 126 6.31 14.92 -7.00
N GLY A 127 5.04 14.63 -7.29
CA GLY A 127 3.92 15.49 -6.94
C GLY A 127 2.93 14.88 -5.95
N ALA A 128 1.83 15.60 -5.73
CA ALA A 128 0.73 15.15 -4.88
C ALA A 128 0.15 13.80 -5.31
N LEU A 129 0.12 13.46 -6.60
CA LEU A 129 -0.38 12.16 -7.05
C LEU A 129 0.48 10.99 -6.55
N VAL A 130 1.81 11.10 -6.66
CA VAL A 130 2.73 10.08 -6.14
C VAL A 130 2.59 9.96 -4.63
N GLN A 131 2.46 11.11 -3.93
CA GLN A 131 2.20 11.10 -2.50
C GLN A 131 0.86 10.42 -2.14
N SER A 132 -0.23 10.57 -2.92
CA SER A 132 -1.47 9.81 -2.64
C SER A 132 -1.25 8.32 -2.76
N ILE A 133 -0.59 7.91 -3.84
CA ILE A 133 -0.41 6.51 -4.18
C ILE A 133 0.40 5.83 -3.07
N LEU A 134 1.47 6.47 -2.60
CA LEU A 134 2.28 6.00 -1.49
C LEU A 134 1.59 6.11 -0.12
N GLY A 135 0.38 6.66 -0.04
CA GLY A 135 -0.34 6.87 1.21
C GLY A 135 0.25 7.99 2.07
N GLY A 136 0.83 9.02 1.46
CA GLY A 136 1.31 10.23 2.12
C GLY A 136 0.18 11.07 2.74
N TYR A 137 -1.04 10.95 2.23
CA TYR A 137 -2.24 11.59 2.79
C TYR A 137 -3.43 10.65 2.84
N LYS A 138 -4.29 10.85 3.83
CA LYS A 138 -5.59 10.19 3.91
C LYS A 138 -6.56 10.92 3.00
N VAL A 139 -7.28 10.18 2.17
CA VAL A 139 -8.41 10.74 1.43
C VAL A 139 -9.56 10.92 2.43
N PRO A 140 -10.01 12.15 2.71
CA PRO A 140 -11.12 12.36 3.62
C PRO A 140 -12.41 11.77 3.02
N GLU A 141 -13.28 11.24 3.88
CA GLU A 141 -14.60 10.81 3.44
C GLU A 141 -15.42 12.02 3.01
N THR A 142 -15.77 12.07 1.73
CA THR A 142 -16.66 13.10 1.17
C THR A 142 -18.12 12.66 1.24
N LEU A 143 -19.05 13.59 1.10
CA LEU A 143 -20.48 13.28 1.00
C LEU A 143 -20.77 12.29 -0.14
N ALA A 144 -20.06 12.43 -1.26
CA ALA A 144 -20.17 11.52 -2.40
C ALA A 144 -19.70 10.10 -2.05
N ILE A 145 -18.55 9.95 -1.37
CA ILE A 145 -18.05 8.63 -0.92
C ILE A 145 -19.04 7.99 0.06
N ARG A 146 -19.54 8.77 1.03
CA ARG A 146 -20.52 8.26 2.01
C ARG A 146 -21.80 7.80 1.33
N ARG A 147 -22.35 8.62 0.44
CA ARG A 147 -23.54 8.26 -0.34
C ARG A 147 -23.31 7.01 -1.18
N GLY A 148 -22.15 6.88 -1.83
CA GLY A 148 -21.77 5.70 -2.59
C GLY A 148 -21.80 4.43 -1.72
N LYS A 149 -21.14 4.45 -0.56
CA LYS A 149 -21.14 3.32 0.39
C LYS A 149 -22.53 2.91 0.87
N LEU A 150 -23.43 3.88 1.06
CA LEU A 150 -24.81 3.61 1.50
C LEU A 150 -25.62 2.94 0.38
N LEU A 151 -25.54 3.49 -0.83
CA LEU A 151 -26.35 3.06 -1.96
C LEU A 151 -25.81 1.79 -2.63
N GLU A 152 -24.54 1.44 -2.48
CA GLU A 152 -23.93 0.26 -3.11
C GLU A 152 -24.75 -1.02 -2.83
N LYS A 153 -25.20 -1.21 -1.59
CA LYS A 153 -26.03 -2.37 -1.20
C LYS A 153 -27.41 -2.35 -1.84
N GLU A 154 -27.99 -1.17 -2.04
CA GLU A 154 -29.32 -1.03 -2.65
C GLU A 154 -29.25 -1.28 -4.16
N VAL A 155 -28.21 -0.75 -4.82
CA VAL A 155 -27.96 -0.97 -6.25
C VAL A 155 -27.69 -2.44 -6.55
N LEU A 156 -26.88 -3.12 -5.72
CA LEU A 156 -26.62 -4.56 -5.90
C LEU A 156 -27.90 -5.40 -5.83
N LYS A 157 -28.78 -5.10 -4.86
CA LYS A 157 -30.08 -5.79 -4.74
C LYS A 157 -30.98 -5.57 -5.96
N GLU A 158 -30.95 -4.38 -6.55
CA GLU A 158 -31.74 -4.09 -7.74
C GLU A 158 -31.18 -4.80 -8.97
N LEU A 159 -29.86 -4.76 -9.14
CA LEU A 159 -29.17 -5.45 -10.23
C LEU A 159 -29.36 -6.97 -10.18
N GLU A 160 -29.37 -7.56 -8.97
CA GLU A 160 -29.66 -8.99 -8.78
C GLU A 160 -31.04 -9.36 -9.30
N LYS A 161 -32.06 -8.50 -9.14
CA LYS A 161 -33.40 -8.76 -9.69
C LYS A 161 -33.39 -8.76 -11.21
N ASP A 162 -32.68 -7.80 -11.82
CA ASP A 162 -32.60 -7.66 -13.28
C ASP A 162 -31.82 -8.80 -13.94
N LEU A 163 -30.83 -9.37 -13.23
CA LEU A 163 -30.01 -10.48 -13.71
C LEU A 163 -30.60 -11.87 -13.41
N SER A 164 -31.66 -11.96 -12.62
CA SER A 164 -32.33 -13.22 -12.24
C SER A 164 -33.45 -13.66 -13.20
N TYR A 165 -33.60 -12.97 -14.34
CA TYR A 165 -34.48 -13.32 -15.46
C TYR A 165 -33.68 -13.92 -16.62
#